data_AF-A0A3M6ZCU9-F1
#
_entry.id   AF-A0A3M6ZCU9-F1
#
_cell.length_a   1.000
_cell.length_b   1.000
_cell.length_c   1.000
_cell.angle_alpha   90.00
_cell.angle_beta   90.00
_cell.angle_gamma   90.00
#
_symmetry.space_group_name_H-M   'P 1'
#
loop_
_entity.id
_entity.type
_entity.pdbx_description
1 polymer ?
#
loop_
_entity_poly.entity_id
_entity_poly.type
_entity_poly.pdbx_seq_one_letter_code
_entity_poly.pdbx_strand_id
1 'polypeptide(L)'
;MEQSRALNALAPFLALAKSATSPRAAADLATQATAAPNTYVFAELLQHPQIQALAGHEQFGGHYELLKLFAWGTWEEYSTAQGLPQLSDAQTTKLKLLSLLTIASQKPTASSTESNLSYTTLCSRLDLQHPIDLEHLVTQAIYNDLITATLNPADQTVVITSVAPLRDLAPGSVASMMNELAAWSGRCDAALGDLEREMEKVRAEARKRNIREQRAEKQIKAAMEGGEKSGSATAHAAGGRNGHNTRGAVKRAEESEDDGDAMELDGGNALGGGGGRKRSGGGGAFGNIMGKVTGDWTQVPEPKDDGACSHLLGLTFPSIPMPSTSGNSVDISSLSGLSIIFFYPRTAAPNEQVPPEWNEIPGARGCTPQACSFRDSANDFLTFGVNHIFGCSTQSPAYQYELKTRTHLPYQILSDEGLALTRALELPTFEYGGQTLTKRVTLAVEDGKVVRVWYPVFPPDRSAQEVLAWLDTRTGREALSTESEEAMLRNLRHRDSRS
;
A
#
# COMPACT_ATOMS: atom_id res chain seq x y z
N MET A 1 -4.06 12.14 18.28
CA MET A 1 -3.59 12.64 19.59
C MET A 1 -3.12 14.09 19.56
N GLU A 2 -2.68 14.61 18.41
CA GLU A 2 -2.19 15.99 18.26
C GLU A 2 -3.30 17.05 18.40
N GLN A 3 -4.46 16.85 17.76
CA GLN A 3 -5.61 17.76 17.89
C GLN A 3 -6.09 17.91 19.34
N SER A 4 -6.13 16.82 20.11
CA SER A 4 -6.47 16.88 21.54
C SER A 4 -5.46 17.68 22.36
N ARG A 5 -4.18 17.69 21.99
CA ARG A 5 -3.15 18.49 22.67
C ARG A 5 -3.34 19.98 22.41
N ALA A 6 -3.62 20.36 21.16
CA ALA A 6 -3.93 21.73 20.79
C ALA A 6 -5.23 22.23 21.43
N LEU A 7 -6.27 21.40 21.47
CA LEU A 7 -7.54 21.73 22.14
C LEU A 7 -7.39 21.85 23.66
N ASN A 8 -6.58 20.99 24.29
CA ASN A 8 -6.27 21.09 25.72
C ASN A 8 -5.46 22.37 26.04
N ALA A 9 -4.57 22.79 25.14
CA ALA A 9 -3.83 24.04 25.28
C ALA A 9 -4.73 25.29 25.12
N LEU A 10 -5.81 25.17 24.33
CA LEU A 10 -6.79 26.25 24.11
C LEU A 10 -7.85 26.36 25.22
N ALA A 11 -8.23 25.24 25.85
CA ALA A 11 -9.23 25.17 26.91
C ALA A 11 -9.09 26.25 28.03
N PRO A 12 -7.90 26.54 28.60
CA PRO A 12 -7.77 27.59 29.61
C PRO A 12 -8.04 28.99 29.04
N PHE A 13 -7.67 29.25 27.78
CA PHE A 13 -7.93 30.53 27.12
C PHE A 13 -9.42 30.71 26.81
N LEU A 14 -10.14 29.63 26.47
CA LEU A 14 -11.60 29.68 26.34
C LEU A 14 -12.30 29.95 27.67
N ALA A 15 -11.79 29.41 28.78
CA ALA A 15 -12.34 29.70 30.10
C ALA A 15 -12.13 31.17 30.48
N LEU A 16 -10.92 31.70 30.23
CA LEU A 16 -10.59 33.11 30.47
C LEU A 16 -11.38 34.06 29.55
N ALA A 17 -11.62 33.65 28.29
CA ALA A 17 -12.45 34.38 27.33
C ALA A 17 -13.90 34.55 27.80
N LYS A 18 -14.43 33.69 28.68
CA LYS A 18 -15.78 33.88 29.24
C LYS A 18 -15.81 34.95 30.33
N SER A 19 -14.70 35.09 31.06
CA SER A 19 -14.55 36.05 32.17
C SER A 19 -14.01 37.43 31.75
N ALA A 20 -13.51 37.57 30.52
CA ALA A 20 -12.80 38.77 30.05
C ALA A 20 -13.76 39.88 29.55
N THR A 21 -14.53 40.49 30.46
CA THR A 21 -15.52 41.52 30.10
C THR A 21 -14.91 42.86 29.63
N SER A 22 -13.60 43.08 29.76
CA SER A 22 -12.94 44.31 29.32
C SER A 22 -12.21 44.12 27.96
N PRO A 23 -12.29 45.11 27.05
CA PRO A 23 -11.58 45.04 25.75
C PRO A 23 -10.07 44.85 25.88
N ARG A 24 -9.47 45.41 26.93
CA ARG A 24 -8.04 45.22 27.25
C ARG A 24 -7.73 43.79 27.66
N ALA A 25 -8.56 43.17 28.51
CA ALA A 25 -8.38 41.77 28.88
C ALA A 25 -8.54 40.83 27.67
N ALA A 26 -9.44 41.15 26.74
CA ALA A 26 -9.60 40.38 25.52
C ALA A 26 -8.40 40.55 24.55
N ALA A 27 -7.81 41.75 24.47
CA ALA A 27 -6.57 41.98 23.72
C ALA A 27 -5.37 41.27 24.35
N ASP A 28 -5.23 41.33 25.67
CA ASP A 28 -4.18 40.62 26.41
C ASP A 28 -4.33 39.10 26.26
N LEU A 29 -5.58 38.60 26.25
CA LEU A 29 -5.88 37.19 25.98
C LEU A 29 -5.46 36.78 24.56
N ALA A 30 -5.75 37.60 23.54
CA ALA A 30 -5.33 37.32 22.16
C ALA A 30 -3.80 37.29 22.04
N THR A 31 -3.10 38.20 22.71
CA THR A 31 -1.63 38.20 22.78
C THR A 31 -1.08 36.96 23.50
N GLN A 32 -1.67 36.57 24.63
CA GLN A 32 -1.27 35.37 25.36
C GLN A 32 -1.56 34.09 24.57
N ALA A 33 -2.72 33.99 23.92
CA ALA A 33 -3.09 32.83 23.09
C ALA A 33 -2.19 32.69 21.86
N THR A 34 -1.85 33.80 21.21
CA THR A 34 -0.92 33.80 20.06
C THR A 34 0.51 33.45 20.50
N ALA A 35 0.96 33.88 21.69
CA ALA A 35 2.28 33.53 22.23
C ALA A 35 2.37 32.10 22.82
N ALA A 36 1.24 31.49 23.19
CA ALA A 36 1.25 30.18 23.84
C ALA A 36 1.78 29.06 22.92
N PRO A 37 2.68 28.18 23.41
CA PRO A 37 3.17 27.03 22.67
C PRO A 37 2.06 25.98 22.51
N ASN A 38 2.02 25.29 21.38
CA ASN A 38 1.05 24.23 21.04
C ASN A 38 -0.41 24.69 20.78
N THR A 39 -0.72 25.98 20.89
CA THR A 39 -2.04 26.53 20.53
C THR A 39 -2.05 26.99 19.08
N TYR A 40 -2.46 26.14 18.13
CA TYR A 40 -2.46 26.47 16.70
C TYR A 40 -3.86 26.70 16.10
N VAL A 41 -4.90 26.37 16.88
CA VAL A 41 -6.31 26.56 16.53
C VAL A 41 -6.78 27.83 17.24
N PHE A 42 -7.44 28.72 16.52
CA PHE A 42 -7.94 30.02 16.99
C PHE A 42 -9.38 30.29 16.55
N ALA A 43 -9.98 29.43 15.72
CA ALA A 43 -11.34 29.61 15.24
C ALA A 43 -12.37 29.71 16.38
N GLU A 44 -12.26 28.89 17.43
CA GLU A 44 -13.19 28.92 18.57
C GLU A 44 -13.02 30.20 19.39
N LEU A 45 -11.79 30.73 19.47
CA LEU A 45 -11.50 31.98 20.15
C LEU A 45 -12.07 33.16 19.36
N LEU A 46 -11.95 33.15 18.02
CA LEU A 46 -12.49 34.18 17.13
C LEU A 46 -14.04 34.20 17.09
N GLN A 47 -14.68 33.06 17.30
CA GLN A 47 -16.14 32.97 17.38
C GLN A 47 -16.72 33.54 18.69
N HIS A 48 -15.87 33.80 19.69
CA HIS A 48 -16.35 34.30 20.97
C HIS A 48 -16.83 35.77 20.87
N PRO A 49 -18.02 36.12 21.38
CA PRO A 49 -18.60 37.47 21.24
C PRO A 49 -17.72 38.60 21.79
N GLN A 50 -16.97 38.34 22.87
CA GLN A 50 -16.08 39.32 23.47
C GLN A 50 -14.88 39.69 22.59
N ILE A 51 -14.44 38.77 21.73
CA ILE A 51 -13.33 38.99 20.79
C ILE A 51 -13.85 39.60 19.48
N GLN A 52 -15.05 39.24 19.06
CA GLN A 52 -15.73 39.93 17.96
C GLN A 52 -16.02 41.40 18.27
N ALA A 53 -16.31 41.73 19.53
CA ALA A 53 -16.49 43.11 19.97
C ALA A 53 -15.20 43.97 19.82
N LEU A 54 -14.01 43.35 19.76
CA LEU A 54 -12.74 44.06 19.52
C LEU A 54 -12.61 44.58 18.09
N ALA A 55 -13.30 43.98 17.12
CA ALA A 55 -13.25 44.38 15.72
C ALA A 55 -13.71 45.83 15.48
N GLY A 56 -14.57 46.36 16.36
CA GLY A 56 -15.09 47.73 16.29
C GLY A 56 -14.32 48.77 17.11
N HIS A 57 -13.27 48.39 17.84
CA HIS A 57 -12.54 49.31 18.73
C HIS A 57 -11.27 49.87 18.06
N GLU A 58 -11.14 51.20 18.00
CA GLU A 58 -10.03 51.92 17.34
C GLU A 58 -8.63 51.58 17.90
N GLN A 59 -8.51 51.23 19.19
CA GLN A 59 -7.23 50.96 19.84
C GLN A 59 -6.82 49.48 19.83
N PHE A 60 -7.77 48.55 19.74
CA PHE A 60 -7.53 47.11 19.88
C PHE A 60 -7.93 46.29 18.64
N GLY A 61 -8.48 46.93 17.61
CA GLY A 61 -8.82 46.28 16.33
C GLY A 61 -7.62 45.59 15.67
N GLY A 62 -6.40 46.13 15.86
CA GLY A 62 -5.17 45.49 15.38
C GLY A 62 -4.89 44.11 15.98
N HIS A 63 -5.31 43.83 17.22
CA HIS A 63 -5.15 42.51 17.83
C HIS A 63 -6.16 41.49 17.28
N TYR A 64 -7.33 41.97 16.85
CA TYR A 64 -8.34 41.13 16.19
C TYR A 64 -7.91 40.75 14.77
N GLU A 65 -7.37 41.71 14.00
CA GLU A 65 -6.78 41.41 12.69
C GLU A 65 -5.55 40.51 12.80
N LEU A 66 -4.73 40.69 13.85
CA LEU A 66 -3.64 39.75 14.15
C LEU A 66 -4.17 38.33 14.38
N LEU A 67 -5.22 38.17 15.20
CA LEU A 67 -5.79 36.86 15.48
C LEU A 67 -6.37 36.19 14.21
N LYS A 68 -7.02 36.97 13.33
CA LYS A 68 -7.46 36.48 12.01
C LYS A 68 -6.29 36.01 11.15
N LEU A 69 -5.19 36.76 11.18
CA LEU A 69 -3.99 36.42 10.43
C LEU A 69 -3.32 35.14 10.96
N PHE A 70 -3.33 34.91 12.28
CA PHE A 70 -2.90 33.65 12.87
C PHE A 70 -3.85 32.48 12.58
N ALA A 71 -5.15 32.73 12.44
CA ALA A 71 -6.11 31.69 12.07
C ALA A 71 -5.98 31.28 10.59
N TRP A 72 -5.95 32.26 9.67
CA TRP A 72 -6.10 31.99 8.23
C TRP A 72 -5.01 32.57 7.33
N GLY A 73 -4.20 33.51 7.82
CA GLY A 73 -3.28 34.28 7.01
C GLY A 73 -1.84 33.76 6.93
N THR A 74 -0.99 34.51 6.25
CA THR A 74 0.43 34.15 6.03
C THR A 74 1.39 35.24 6.46
N TRP A 75 2.67 34.90 6.59
CA TRP A 75 3.74 35.85 6.89
C TRP A 75 3.82 37.00 5.86
N GLU A 76 3.56 36.72 4.59
CA GLU A 76 3.53 37.75 3.54
C GLU A 76 2.42 38.78 3.76
N GLU A 77 1.23 38.32 4.17
CA GLU A 77 0.11 39.19 4.53
C GLU A 77 0.44 40.04 5.77
N TYR A 78 1.20 39.49 6.72
CA TYR A 78 1.65 40.24 7.89
C TYR A 78 2.67 41.32 7.52
N SER A 79 3.62 40.98 6.64
CA SER A 79 4.64 41.93 6.18
C SER A 79 4.07 43.07 5.33
N THR A 80 2.91 42.87 4.70
CA THR A 80 2.25 43.87 3.85
C THR A 80 1.19 44.68 4.60
N ALA A 81 0.65 44.17 5.70
CA ALA A 81 -0.36 44.85 6.51
C ALA A 81 0.25 45.99 7.36
N GLN A 82 -0.27 47.20 7.20
CA GLN A 82 0.09 48.37 8.01
C GLN A 82 -0.87 48.52 9.21
N GLY A 83 -0.34 48.69 10.43
CA GLY A 83 -1.14 48.96 11.64
C GLY A 83 -1.26 47.81 12.65
N LEU A 84 -0.44 46.76 12.53
CA LEU A 84 -0.43 45.63 13.46
C LEU A 84 0.51 45.89 14.67
N PRO A 85 0.18 45.36 15.86
CA PRO A 85 1.04 45.45 17.04
C PRO A 85 2.33 44.64 16.86
N GLN A 86 3.42 45.07 17.51
CA GLN A 86 4.72 44.40 17.40
C GLN A 86 4.66 42.96 17.94
N LEU A 87 5.09 42.01 17.11
CA LEU A 87 5.18 40.60 17.48
C LEU A 87 6.37 40.34 18.39
N SER A 88 6.16 39.49 19.38
CA SER A 88 7.24 38.82 20.11
C SER A 88 7.97 37.80 19.23
N ASP A 89 9.19 37.43 19.61
CA ASP A 89 9.98 36.42 18.91
C ASP A 89 9.22 35.08 18.81
N ALA A 90 8.52 34.68 19.88
CA ALA A 90 7.72 33.46 19.90
C ALA A 90 6.54 33.51 18.91
N GLN A 91 5.85 34.64 18.80
CA GLN A 91 4.77 34.84 17.83
C GLN A 91 5.30 34.85 16.39
N THR A 92 6.47 35.45 16.18
CA THR A 92 7.13 35.49 14.86
C THR A 92 7.47 34.09 14.38
N THR A 93 8.13 33.28 15.21
CA THR A 93 8.44 31.88 14.87
C THR A 93 7.16 31.10 14.58
N LYS A 94 6.11 31.30 15.38
CA LYS A 94 4.83 30.61 15.20
C LYS A 94 4.12 30.98 13.91
N LEU A 95 4.11 32.27 13.55
CA LEU A 95 3.50 32.70 12.29
C LEU A 95 4.26 32.14 11.08
N LYS A 96 5.59 32.07 11.17
CA LYS A 96 6.42 31.42 10.14
C LYS A 96 6.12 29.91 10.05
N LEU A 97 5.96 29.20 11.18
CA LEU A 97 5.54 27.80 11.20
C LEU A 97 4.16 27.58 10.58
N LEU A 98 3.17 28.42 10.93
CA LEU A 98 1.83 28.35 10.35
C LEU A 98 1.84 28.64 8.84
N SER A 99 2.66 29.61 8.41
CA SER A 99 2.83 29.94 7.00
C SER A 99 3.45 28.78 6.23
N LEU A 100 4.46 28.11 6.81
CA LEU A 100 5.03 26.89 6.25
C LEU A 100 3.95 25.82 6.07
N LEU A 101 3.04 25.64 7.04
CA LEU A 101 1.95 24.66 6.93
C LEU A 101 1.02 24.95 5.75
N THR A 102 0.66 26.21 5.46
CA THR A 102 -0.19 26.46 4.27
C THR A 102 0.56 26.48 2.97
N ILE A 103 1.84 26.81 2.96
CA ILE A 103 2.66 26.60 1.76
C ILE A 103 2.76 25.09 1.47
N ALA A 104 2.89 24.27 2.52
CA ALA A 104 2.89 22.81 2.42
C ALA A 104 1.55 22.23 1.94
N SER A 105 0.41 22.82 2.32
CA SER A 105 -0.90 22.44 1.80
C SER A 105 -1.20 23.01 0.41
N GLN A 106 -0.49 24.08 0.03
CA GLN A 106 -0.35 24.68 -1.30
C GLN A 106 -0.08 23.62 -2.39
N LYS A 107 -1.07 23.21 -3.19
CA LYS A 107 -0.80 22.36 -4.36
C LYS A 107 0.26 23.00 -5.26
N PRO A 108 1.22 22.22 -5.79
CA PRO A 108 2.08 22.69 -6.87
C PRO A 108 1.20 22.99 -8.07
N THR A 109 1.07 24.26 -8.43
CA THR A 109 0.36 24.67 -9.64
C THR A 109 1.17 24.24 -10.85
N ALA A 110 0.55 23.58 -11.82
CA ALA A 110 1.21 23.04 -13.02
C ALA A 110 1.92 24.09 -13.91
N SER A 111 1.77 25.39 -13.62
CA SER A 111 2.42 26.48 -14.34
C SER A 111 3.68 27.04 -13.67
N SER A 112 4.01 26.62 -12.45
CA SER A 112 5.22 27.02 -11.75
C SER A 112 6.25 25.91 -11.87
N THR A 113 7.28 26.13 -12.69
CA THR A 113 8.42 25.23 -12.92
C THR A 113 9.22 24.94 -11.64
N GLU A 114 9.01 25.73 -10.60
CA GLU A 114 9.66 25.58 -9.30
C GLU A 114 8.68 24.90 -8.32
N SER A 115 9.14 23.83 -7.68
CA SER A 115 8.42 23.22 -6.57
C SER A 115 8.23 24.26 -5.46
N ASN A 116 7.00 24.47 -5.00
CA ASN A 116 6.66 25.37 -3.88
C ASN A 116 7.46 25.08 -2.58
N LEU A 117 8.14 23.94 -2.52
CA LEU A 117 8.93 23.44 -1.39
C LEU A 117 10.45 23.56 -1.61
N SER A 118 10.90 24.37 -2.57
CA SER A 118 12.31 24.71 -2.72
C SER A 118 12.77 25.62 -1.58
N TYR A 119 14.04 25.53 -1.21
CA TYR A 119 14.62 26.41 -0.19
C TYR A 119 14.52 27.88 -0.59
N THR A 120 14.67 28.21 -1.88
CA THR A 120 14.62 29.60 -2.38
C THR A 120 13.22 30.20 -2.23
N THR A 121 12.17 29.47 -2.60
CA THR A 121 10.79 29.92 -2.44
C THR A 121 10.44 30.04 -0.96
N LEU A 122 10.81 29.05 -0.13
CA LEU A 122 10.53 29.08 1.32
C LEU A 122 11.27 30.21 2.03
N CYS A 123 12.55 30.45 1.73
CA CYS A 123 13.30 31.55 2.31
C CYS A 123 12.75 32.92 1.90
N SER A 124 12.31 33.08 0.63
CA SER A 124 11.67 34.30 0.15
C SER A 124 10.33 34.56 0.87
N ARG A 125 9.47 33.55 0.97
CA ARG A 125 8.15 33.67 1.60
C ARG A 125 8.19 33.85 3.12
N LEU A 126 9.19 33.28 3.79
CA LEU A 126 9.33 33.30 5.25
C LEU A 126 10.31 34.37 5.75
N ASP A 127 10.87 35.17 4.84
CA ASP A 127 11.88 36.20 5.09
C ASP A 127 13.01 35.64 6.00
N LEU A 128 13.69 34.61 5.49
CA LEU A 128 14.82 33.96 6.15
C LEU A 128 16.11 34.30 5.41
N GLN A 129 17.08 34.83 6.15
CA GLN A 129 18.36 35.27 5.57
C GLN A 129 19.30 34.09 5.28
N HIS A 130 19.21 33.01 6.07
CA HIS A 130 20.08 31.85 5.92
C HIS A 130 19.27 30.54 5.76
N PRO A 131 19.74 29.62 4.90
CA PRO A 131 19.17 28.27 4.77
C PRO A 131 19.11 27.50 6.09
N ILE A 132 20.07 27.71 6.98
CA ILE A 132 20.15 27.05 8.29
C ILE A 132 18.93 27.42 9.17
N ASP A 133 18.46 28.66 9.07
CA ASP A 133 17.29 29.11 9.84
C ASP A 133 16.01 28.39 9.37
N LEU A 134 15.93 28.09 8.07
CA LEU A 134 14.85 27.27 7.50
C LEU A 134 14.92 25.84 8.04
N GLU A 135 16.12 25.23 8.06
CA GLU A 135 16.30 23.88 8.58
C GLU A 135 15.95 23.78 10.07
N HIS A 136 16.34 24.78 10.86
CA HIS A 136 15.98 24.86 12.27
C HIS A 136 14.46 25.00 12.45
N LEU A 137 13.80 25.82 11.63
CA LEU A 137 12.35 26.02 11.68
C LEU A 137 11.59 24.75 11.27
N VAL A 138 12.02 24.07 10.22
CA VAL A 138 11.45 22.77 9.78
C VAL A 138 11.68 21.71 10.86
N THR A 139 12.87 21.66 11.45
CA THR A 139 13.17 20.75 12.56
C THR A 139 12.27 21.02 13.76
N GLN A 140 12.07 22.29 14.12
CA GLN A 140 11.14 22.68 15.18
C GLN A 140 9.68 22.32 14.83
N ALA A 141 9.28 22.40 13.56
CA ALA A 141 7.97 21.96 13.11
C ALA A 141 7.80 20.44 13.27
N ILE A 142 8.84 19.65 12.98
CA ILE A 142 8.86 18.20 13.17
C ILE A 142 8.77 17.85 14.66
N TYR A 143 9.56 18.49 15.52
CA TYR A 143 9.52 18.25 16.98
C TYR A 143 8.20 18.62 17.65
N ASN A 144 7.46 19.57 17.06
CA ASN A 144 6.12 19.94 17.51
C ASN A 144 5.01 19.11 16.87
N ASP A 145 5.37 18.03 16.14
CA ASP A 145 4.46 17.14 15.42
C ASP A 145 3.55 17.87 14.42
N LEU A 146 4.01 19.00 13.84
CA LEU A 146 3.23 19.80 12.88
C LEU A 146 3.35 19.28 11.45
N ILE A 147 4.52 18.76 11.10
CA ILE A 147 4.80 18.18 9.79
C ILE A 147 5.63 16.90 9.95
N THR A 148 5.37 15.93 9.08
CA THR A 148 6.30 14.85 8.80
C THR A 148 7.03 15.21 7.52
N ALA A 149 8.30 15.58 7.62
CA ALA A 149 9.08 16.01 6.46
C ALA A 149 10.51 15.47 6.52
N THR A 150 11.09 15.24 5.35
CA THR A 150 12.51 14.92 5.17
C THR A 150 13.18 16.07 4.45
N LEU A 151 14.26 16.59 5.03
CA LEU A 151 15.06 17.64 4.41
C LEU A 151 16.06 16.99 3.45
N ASN A 152 16.13 17.52 2.22
CA ASN A 152 17.16 17.14 1.26
C ASN A 152 18.02 18.37 0.93
N PRO A 153 19.12 18.58 1.68
CA PRO A 153 20.01 19.71 1.46
C PRO A 153 20.72 19.68 0.10
N ALA A 154 20.92 18.50 -0.50
CA ALA A 154 21.61 18.35 -1.78
C ALA A 154 20.77 18.89 -2.95
N ASP A 155 19.48 18.60 -2.95
CA ASP A 155 18.54 19.07 -3.97
C ASP A 155 17.86 20.39 -3.58
N GLN A 156 18.20 20.97 -2.42
CA GLN A 156 17.59 22.19 -1.87
C GLN A 156 16.06 22.14 -1.82
N THR A 157 15.51 20.97 -1.45
CA THR A 157 14.07 20.74 -1.38
C THR A 157 13.67 20.15 -0.03
N VAL A 158 12.50 20.54 0.45
CA VAL A 158 11.87 19.94 1.62
C VAL A 158 10.76 19.01 1.14
N VAL A 159 10.87 17.72 1.41
CA VAL A 159 9.83 16.76 1.04
C VAL A 159 8.91 16.57 2.24
N ILE A 160 7.67 17.03 2.11
CA ILE A 160 6.66 16.95 3.17
C ILE A 160 5.76 15.74 2.87
N THR A 161 5.79 14.75 3.76
CA THR A 161 5.02 13.51 3.67
C THR A 161 3.62 13.67 4.25
N SER A 162 3.50 14.40 5.35
CA SER A 162 2.23 14.64 6.03
C SER A 162 2.23 16.00 6.72
N VAL A 163 1.06 16.64 6.76
CA VAL A 163 0.83 17.93 7.42
C VAL A 163 -0.26 17.71 8.46
N ALA A 164 -0.02 18.11 9.70
CA ALA A 164 -0.99 17.96 10.78
C ALA A 164 -2.21 18.89 10.54
N PRO A 165 -3.45 18.40 10.77
CA PRO A 165 -4.69 19.18 10.62
C PRO A 165 -4.90 20.08 11.85
N LEU A 166 -3.93 20.96 12.12
CA LEU A 166 -3.88 21.83 13.29
C LEU A 166 -4.03 23.32 12.96
N ARG A 167 -4.18 23.66 11.68
CA ARG A 167 -4.44 25.03 11.22
C ARG A 167 -5.92 25.20 10.88
N ASP A 168 -6.47 26.37 11.24
CA ASP A 168 -7.87 26.68 11.00
C ASP A 168 -8.20 26.80 9.51
N LEU A 169 -9.39 26.32 9.17
CA LEU A 169 -9.96 26.46 7.85
C LEU A 169 -10.65 27.83 7.73
N ALA A 170 -10.35 28.56 6.66
CA ALA A 170 -11.05 29.80 6.35
C ALA A 170 -12.55 29.52 6.08
N PRO A 171 -13.47 30.41 6.50
CA PRO A 171 -14.89 30.26 6.23
C PRO A 171 -15.14 30.20 4.72
N GLY A 172 -15.78 29.13 4.24
CA GLY A 172 -16.04 28.88 2.82
C GLY A 172 -15.10 27.88 2.13
N SER A 173 -14.01 27.45 2.79
CA SER A 173 -13.07 26.45 2.26
C SER A 173 -13.65 25.03 2.11
N VAL A 174 -14.76 24.72 2.80
CA VAL A 174 -15.42 23.40 2.75
C VAL A 174 -15.86 23.03 1.34
N ALA A 175 -16.41 23.97 0.58
CA ALA A 175 -16.83 23.71 -0.80
C ALA A 175 -15.64 23.36 -1.71
N SER A 176 -14.49 24.04 -1.52
CA SER A 176 -13.27 23.72 -2.24
C SER A 176 -12.75 22.32 -1.89
N MET A 177 -12.75 21.95 -0.61
CA MET A 177 -12.36 20.60 -0.17
C MET A 177 -13.27 19.51 -0.75
N MET A 178 -14.59 19.74 -0.76
CA MET A 178 -15.54 18.81 -1.36
C MET A 178 -15.29 18.61 -2.85
N ASN A 179 -15.05 19.70 -3.59
CA ASN A 179 -14.73 19.64 -5.01
C ASN A 179 -13.43 18.87 -5.27
N GLU A 180 -12.43 19.01 -4.39
CA GLU A 180 -11.16 18.31 -4.51
C GLU A 180 -11.26 16.82 -4.21
N LEU A 181 -12.03 16.45 -3.19
CA LEU A 181 -12.34 15.05 -2.88
C LEU A 181 -13.13 14.41 -4.02
N ALA A 182 -14.11 15.12 -4.59
CA ALA A 182 -14.86 14.65 -5.74
C ALA A 182 -13.95 14.47 -6.97
N ALA A 183 -13.04 15.41 -7.23
CA ALA A 183 -12.06 15.29 -8.31
C ALA A 183 -11.10 14.11 -8.10
N TRP A 184 -10.67 13.85 -6.86
CA TRP A 184 -9.83 12.69 -6.55
C TRP A 184 -10.58 11.37 -6.70
N SER A 185 -11.79 11.26 -6.16
CA SER A 185 -12.66 10.09 -6.36
C SER A 185 -12.87 9.82 -7.85
N GLY A 186 -13.19 10.85 -8.63
CA GLY A 186 -13.37 10.71 -10.07
C GLY A 186 -12.12 10.23 -10.81
N ARG A 187 -10.91 10.60 -10.34
CA ARG A 187 -9.64 10.04 -10.88
C ARG A 187 -9.46 8.58 -10.52
N CYS A 188 -9.81 8.17 -9.30
CA CYS A 188 -9.77 6.78 -8.88
C CYS A 188 -10.76 5.92 -9.70
N ASP A 189 -11.98 6.41 -9.90
CA ASP A 189 -13.01 5.73 -10.69
C ASP A 189 -12.58 5.61 -12.16
N ALA A 190 -11.98 6.66 -12.73
CA ALA A 190 -11.45 6.62 -14.09
C ALA A 190 -10.31 5.59 -14.24
N ALA A 191 -9.37 5.56 -13.29
CA ALA A 191 -8.26 4.60 -13.30
C ALA A 191 -8.74 3.16 -13.12
N LEU A 192 -9.73 2.92 -12.26
CA LEU A 192 -10.38 1.61 -12.12
C LEU A 192 -11.08 1.20 -13.42
N GLY A 193 -11.83 2.12 -14.05
CA GLY A 193 -12.47 1.87 -15.33
C GLY A 193 -11.48 1.59 -16.47
N ASP A 194 -10.31 2.24 -16.47
CA ASP A 194 -9.22 1.92 -17.40
C ASP A 194 -8.66 0.52 -17.17
N LEU A 195 -8.41 0.13 -15.91
CA LEU A 195 -7.95 -1.21 -15.56
C LEU A 195 -8.96 -2.29 -15.95
N GLU A 196 -10.25 -2.07 -15.71
CA GLU A 196 -11.32 -2.98 -16.12
C GLU A 196 -11.37 -3.16 -17.64
N ARG A 197 -11.20 -2.08 -18.41
CA ARG A 197 -11.11 -2.15 -19.87
C ARG A 197 -9.91 -2.96 -20.33
N GLU A 198 -8.74 -2.76 -19.72
CA GLU A 198 -7.55 -3.54 -20.05
C GLU A 198 -7.70 -5.02 -19.67
N MET A 199 -8.32 -5.33 -18.52
CA MET A 199 -8.63 -6.71 -18.17
C MET A 199 -9.56 -7.38 -19.19
N GLU A 200 -10.58 -6.67 -19.68
CA GLU A 200 -11.50 -7.24 -20.67
C GLU A 200 -10.83 -7.44 -22.03
N LYS A 201 -9.93 -6.54 -22.44
CA LYS A 201 -9.09 -6.74 -23.63
C LYS A 201 -8.24 -8.00 -23.49
N VAL A 202 -7.52 -8.15 -22.37
CA VAL A 202 -6.67 -9.33 -22.11
C VAL A 202 -7.49 -10.61 -22.08
N ARG A 203 -8.67 -10.60 -21.45
CA ARG A 203 -9.60 -11.75 -21.44
C ARG A 203 -10.12 -12.07 -22.84
N ALA A 204 -10.47 -11.06 -23.64
CA ALA A 204 -10.93 -11.26 -25.01
C ALA A 204 -9.83 -11.85 -25.90
N GLU A 205 -8.59 -11.37 -25.78
CA GLU A 205 -7.44 -11.94 -26.48
C GLU A 205 -7.13 -13.37 -26.04
N ALA A 206 -7.19 -13.66 -24.73
CA ALA A 206 -7.02 -15.02 -24.22
C ALA A 206 -8.11 -15.97 -24.75
N ARG A 207 -9.37 -15.54 -24.82
CA ARG A 207 -10.47 -16.32 -25.43
C ARG A 207 -10.23 -16.59 -26.92
N LYS A 208 -9.81 -15.57 -27.68
CA LYS A 208 -9.46 -15.73 -29.10
C LYS A 208 -8.31 -16.72 -29.30
N ARG A 209 -7.26 -16.66 -28.46
CA ARG A 209 -6.14 -17.61 -28.48
C ARG A 209 -6.59 -19.04 -28.21
N ASN A 210 -7.37 -19.27 -27.16
CA ASN A 210 -7.89 -20.59 -26.82
C ASN A 210 -8.76 -21.17 -27.95
N ILE A 211 -9.64 -20.37 -28.56
CA ILE A 211 -10.45 -20.82 -29.72
C ILE A 211 -9.55 -21.18 -30.91
N ARG A 212 -8.49 -20.42 -31.18
CA ARG A 212 -7.53 -20.71 -32.26
C ARG A 212 -6.76 -22.01 -32.00
N GLU A 213 -6.30 -22.21 -30.77
CA GLU A 213 -5.62 -23.44 -30.34
C GLU A 213 -6.54 -24.65 -30.47
N GLN A 214 -7.78 -24.59 -29.98
CA GLN A 214 -8.76 -25.68 -30.12
C GLN A 214 -9.09 -26.00 -31.59
N ARG A 215 -9.15 -24.98 -32.46
CA ARG A 215 -9.34 -25.19 -33.90
C ARG A 215 -8.12 -25.88 -34.52
N ALA A 216 -6.90 -25.46 -34.15
CA ALA A 216 -5.67 -26.09 -34.61
C ALA A 216 -5.56 -27.54 -34.12
N GLU A 217 -5.87 -27.82 -32.85
CA GLU A 217 -5.91 -29.17 -32.30
C GLU A 217 -6.93 -30.07 -33.01
N LYS A 218 -8.13 -29.56 -33.29
CA LYS A 218 -9.15 -30.30 -34.06
C LYS A 218 -8.68 -30.60 -35.49
N GLN A 219 -8.00 -29.67 -36.15
CA GLN A 219 -7.43 -29.88 -37.49
C GLN A 219 -6.28 -30.90 -37.47
N ILE A 220 -5.39 -30.84 -36.48
CA ILE A 220 -4.31 -31.82 -36.29
C ILE A 220 -4.91 -33.22 -36.07
N LYS A 221 -5.92 -33.33 -35.20
CA LYS A 221 -6.59 -34.60 -34.94
C LYS A 221 -7.29 -35.17 -36.19
N ALA A 222 -7.99 -34.33 -36.95
CA ALA A 222 -8.61 -34.74 -38.21
C ALA A 222 -7.58 -35.19 -39.27
N ALA A 223 -6.41 -34.54 -39.33
CA ALA A 223 -5.32 -34.94 -40.22
C ALA A 223 -4.68 -36.28 -39.82
N MET A 224 -4.56 -36.57 -38.50
CA MET A 224 -4.08 -37.87 -38.01
C MET A 224 -5.07 -39.00 -38.33
N GLU A 225 -6.37 -38.79 -38.12
CA GLU A 225 -7.41 -39.79 -38.43
C GLU A 225 -7.59 -40.02 -39.94
N GLY A 226 -7.35 -38.99 -40.78
CA GLY A 226 -7.31 -39.12 -42.24
C GLY A 226 -6.08 -39.87 -42.76
N GLY A 227 -4.94 -39.74 -42.08
CA GLY A 227 -3.69 -40.43 -42.42
C GLY A 227 -3.74 -41.94 -42.19
N GLU A 228 -4.44 -42.41 -41.16
CA GLU A 228 -4.60 -43.85 -40.88
C GLU A 228 -5.47 -44.57 -41.93
N LYS A 229 -6.41 -43.88 -42.58
CA LYS A 229 -7.24 -44.47 -43.65
C LYS A 229 -6.56 -44.50 -45.03
N SER A 230 -5.47 -43.78 -45.22
CA SER A 230 -4.73 -43.75 -46.51
C SER A 230 -3.60 -44.79 -46.60
N GLY A 231 -3.35 -45.57 -45.54
CA GLY A 231 -2.31 -46.61 -45.50
C GLY A 231 -2.68 -47.95 -46.16
N SER A 232 -3.91 -48.12 -46.67
CA SER A 232 -4.38 -49.37 -47.24
C SER A 232 -5.13 -49.16 -48.57
N ALA A 233 -4.45 -48.64 -49.58
CA ALA A 233 -4.87 -48.81 -50.98
C ALA A 233 -3.71 -48.46 -51.93
N THR A 234 -2.93 -49.45 -52.33
CA THR A 234 -2.11 -49.38 -53.54
C THR A 234 -2.72 -50.23 -54.65
N ALA A 235 -2.64 -49.68 -55.86
CA ALA A 235 -2.83 -50.27 -57.19
C ALA A 235 -4.27 -50.41 -57.72
N HIS A 236 -4.68 -49.51 -58.63
CA HIS A 236 -4.69 -49.80 -60.08
C HIS A 236 -4.97 -48.56 -60.95
N ALA A 237 -4.05 -48.37 -61.91
CA ALA A 237 -4.12 -47.82 -63.27
C ALA A 237 -5.29 -46.92 -63.78
N ALA A 238 -4.83 -45.88 -64.51
CA ALA A 238 -5.29 -45.40 -65.82
C ALA A 238 -6.40 -44.33 -65.93
N GLY A 239 -5.98 -43.14 -66.38
CA GLY A 239 -6.44 -42.54 -67.64
C GLY A 239 -7.75 -41.72 -67.67
N GLY A 240 -7.62 -40.44 -68.06
CA GLY A 240 -8.56 -39.84 -69.03
C GLY A 240 -9.59 -38.81 -68.53
N ARG A 241 -9.28 -37.52 -68.83
CA ARG A 241 -10.10 -36.47 -69.47
C ARG A 241 -11.59 -36.26 -69.10
N ASN A 242 -11.90 -34.96 -68.88
CA ASN A 242 -13.11 -34.19 -69.22
C ASN A 242 -14.48 -34.56 -68.61
N GLY A 243 -15.22 -33.53 -68.18
CA GLY A 243 -16.68 -33.49 -68.41
C GLY A 243 -17.55 -32.90 -67.30
N HIS A 244 -17.95 -31.65 -67.52
CA HIS A 244 -19.11 -30.92 -66.98
C HIS A 244 -20.35 -31.69 -66.47
N ASN A 245 -20.96 -31.07 -65.44
CA ASN A 245 -22.40 -30.86 -65.18
C ASN A 245 -23.38 -32.06 -65.25
N THR A 246 -24.07 -32.35 -64.14
CA THR A 246 -25.45 -31.83 -63.85
C THR A 246 -26.14 -32.58 -62.70
N ARG A 247 -26.79 -31.78 -61.83
CA ARG A 247 -28.10 -31.98 -61.16
C ARG A 247 -28.50 -33.35 -60.61
N GLY A 248 -28.72 -33.37 -59.29
CA GLY A 248 -29.61 -34.32 -58.62
C GLY A 248 -29.86 -33.93 -57.16
N ALA A 249 -30.92 -33.16 -56.92
CA ALA A 249 -31.33 -32.67 -55.61
C ALA A 249 -32.10 -33.74 -54.81
N VAL A 250 -31.84 -33.87 -53.49
CA VAL A 250 -32.89 -34.11 -52.47
C VAL A 250 -32.49 -33.47 -51.13
N LYS A 251 -33.42 -32.64 -50.63
CA LYS A 251 -33.54 -31.95 -49.34
C LYS A 251 -33.29 -32.79 -48.07
N ARG A 252 -32.72 -32.17 -47.01
CA ARG A 252 -33.30 -31.91 -45.66
C ARG A 252 -32.24 -31.17 -44.80
N ALA A 253 -32.39 -29.86 -44.56
CA ALA A 253 -32.71 -29.21 -43.25
C ALA A 253 -31.73 -29.63 -42.12
N GLU A 254 -30.97 -28.76 -41.45
CA GLU A 254 -31.34 -27.52 -40.74
C GLU A 254 -30.13 -26.59 -40.52
N GLU A 255 -30.47 -25.37 -40.10
CA GLU A 255 -29.71 -24.12 -39.96
C GLU A 255 -28.46 -24.16 -39.04
N SER A 256 -27.38 -23.50 -39.48
CA SER A 256 -26.60 -22.61 -38.63
C SER A 256 -25.88 -21.58 -39.50
N GLU A 257 -26.20 -20.31 -39.23
CA GLU A 257 -25.73 -19.10 -39.91
C GLU A 257 -24.19 -19.02 -39.93
N ASP A 258 -23.62 -19.05 -41.12
CA ASP A 258 -22.22 -18.74 -41.42
C ASP A 258 -22.22 -17.54 -42.40
N ASP A 259 -22.11 -16.35 -41.82
CA ASP A 259 -21.61 -15.13 -42.47
C ASP A 259 -20.35 -14.79 -41.64
N GLY A 260 -19.14 -14.67 -42.16
CA GLY A 260 -18.71 -14.29 -43.49
C GLY A 260 -17.52 -13.36 -43.23
N ASP A 261 -16.30 -13.76 -43.62
CA ASP A 261 -15.39 -12.88 -44.34
C ASP A 261 -14.10 -13.58 -44.76
N ALA A 262 -14.03 -13.76 -46.07
CA ALA A 262 -12.94 -13.46 -46.98
C ALA A 262 -11.50 -13.78 -46.55
N MET A 263 -10.96 -14.75 -47.28
CA MET A 263 -9.54 -14.94 -47.53
C MET A 263 -8.95 -13.70 -48.23
N GLU A 264 -7.88 -13.12 -47.70
CA GLU A 264 -6.90 -12.39 -48.52
C GLU A 264 -5.50 -12.98 -48.34
N LEU A 265 -4.91 -13.25 -49.51
CA LEU A 265 -3.65 -13.94 -49.76
C LEU A 265 -2.46 -12.99 -49.59
N ASP A 266 -1.35 -13.59 -49.16
CA ASP A 266 -0.02 -12.99 -49.10
C ASP A 266 0.50 -12.61 -50.50
N GLY A 267 1.23 -11.50 -50.60
CA GLY A 267 1.77 -11.00 -51.87
C GLY A 267 2.63 -9.74 -51.69
N GLY A 268 3.94 -9.93 -51.60
CA GLY A 268 4.90 -8.89 -51.30
C GLY A 268 5.33 -7.96 -52.44
N ASN A 269 5.97 -6.88 -51.97
CA ASN A 269 7.10 -6.11 -52.54
C ASN A 269 6.84 -4.95 -53.53
N ALA A 270 7.23 -3.75 -53.07
CA ALA A 270 8.20 -2.82 -53.70
C ALA A 270 7.74 -1.36 -53.95
N LEU A 271 8.52 -0.45 -53.32
CA LEU A 271 8.94 0.90 -53.76
C LEU A 271 7.99 2.10 -53.65
N GLY A 272 8.44 3.11 -52.89
CA GLY A 272 7.93 4.49 -52.98
C GLY A 272 8.14 5.28 -51.68
N GLY A 273 9.31 5.91 -51.52
CA GLY A 273 9.69 6.64 -50.31
C GLY A 273 9.03 8.01 -50.14
N GLY A 274 9.17 8.59 -48.94
CA GLY A 274 8.90 10.02 -48.73
C GLY A 274 8.55 10.43 -47.30
N GLY A 275 9.57 10.57 -46.43
CA GLY A 275 9.71 11.66 -45.46
C GLY A 275 8.64 11.89 -44.36
N GLY A 276 8.99 11.59 -43.10
CA GLY A 276 8.21 12.03 -41.94
C GLY A 276 8.88 11.77 -40.60
N ARG A 277 9.84 12.64 -40.25
CA ARG A 277 10.60 12.78 -38.98
C ARG A 277 9.95 12.14 -37.72
N LYS A 278 10.65 11.16 -37.13
CA LYS A 278 10.51 10.76 -35.71
C LYS A 278 10.90 11.94 -34.81
N ARG A 279 9.94 12.47 -34.04
CA ARG A 279 10.23 13.21 -32.80
C ARG A 279 10.32 12.20 -31.67
N SER A 280 11.53 12.02 -31.16
CA SER A 280 11.75 11.54 -29.80
C SER A 280 11.25 12.61 -28.82
N GLY A 281 10.22 12.28 -28.05
CA GLY A 281 9.95 12.86 -26.74
C GLY A 281 9.79 11.66 -25.82
N GLY A 282 10.75 11.38 -24.94
CA GLY A 282 11.01 12.22 -23.77
C GLY A 282 10.09 11.76 -22.63
N GLY A 283 10.04 10.45 -22.39
CA GLY A 283 9.40 9.87 -21.21
C GLY A 283 10.33 10.10 -20.03
N GLY A 284 10.03 11.14 -19.25
CA GLY A 284 10.76 11.52 -18.05
C GLY A 284 10.83 10.36 -17.06
N ALA A 285 12.06 10.06 -16.67
CA ALA A 285 12.40 9.21 -15.57
C ALA A 285 11.94 9.86 -14.26
N PHE A 286 10.92 9.28 -13.62
CA PHE A 286 10.74 9.39 -12.18
C PHE A 286 11.26 8.09 -11.57
N GLY A 287 12.48 8.18 -11.02
CA GLY A 287 13.16 7.11 -10.35
C GLY A 287 12.43 6.72 -9.06
N ASN A 288 11.76 5.58 -9.09
CA ASN A 288 11.58 4.74 -7.92
C ASN A 288 12.96 4.26 -7.46
N ILE A 289 13.57 4.97 -6.51
CA ILE A 289 14.71 4.45 -5.73
C ILE A 289 14.14 3.77 -4.48
N MET A 290 13.66 2.56 -4.70
CA MET A 290 13.65 1.44 -3.76
C MET A 290 13.11 0.27 -4.57
N GLY A 291 14.02 -0.55 -5.08
CA GLY A 291 13.68 -1.67 -5.93
C GLY A 291 12.65 -2.56 -5.24
N LYS A 292 11.50 -2.77 -5.90
CA LYS A 292 10.80 -4.04 -5.80
C LYS A 292 11.85 -5.11 -6.11
N VAL A 293 12.37 -5.78 -5.09
CA VAL A 293 13.21 -6.97 -5.28
C VAL A 293 12.27 -8.11 -5.67
N THR A 294 11.67 -8.01 -6.85
CA THR A 294 11.14 -9.17 -7.56
C THR A 294 12.36 -9.89 -8.11
N GLY A 295 12.95 -10.76 -7.29
CA GLY A 295 14.05 -11.60 -7.73
C GLY A 295 13.58 -12.47 -8.90
N ASP A 296 14.42 -12.64 -9.91
CA ASP A 296 14.20 -13.70 -10.90
C ASP A 296 14.42 -15.05 -10.20
N TRP A 297 13.33 -15.68 -9.77
CA TRP A 297 13.34 -16.95 -9.06
C TRP A 297 13.55 -18.15 -9.99
N THR A 298 13.53 -17.96 -11.32
CA THR A 298 13.75 -19.05 -12.29
C THR A 298 15.20 -19.56 -12.28
N GLN A 299 16.12 -18.78 -11.71
CA GLN A 299 17.56 -19.08 -11.64
C GLN A 299 17.99 -19.68 -10.29
N VAL A 300 17.04 -19.96 -9.39
CA VAL A 300 17.31 -20.53 -8.05
C VAL A 300 16.62 -21.89 -7.96
N PRO A 301 17.26 -22.93 -7.40
CA PRO A 301 16.63 -24.23 -7.30
C PRO A 301 15.40 -24.21 -6.40
N GLU A 302 14.30 -24.71 -6.94
CA GLU A 302 13.03 -24.85 -6.22
C GLU A 302 13.12 -25.98 -5.18
N PRO A 303 12.76 -25.73 -3.90
CA PRO A 303 12.66 -26.78 -2.91
C PRO A 303 11.50 -27.74 -3.24
N LYS A 304 11.78 -29.05 -3.18
CA LYS A 304 10.74 -30.09 -3.37
C LYS A 304 10.05 -30.40 -2.06
N ASP A 305 8.75 -30.65 -2.13
CA ASP A 305 7.99 -31.14 -0.98
C ASP A 305 8.43 -32.56 -0.63
N ASP A 306 9.01 -32.72 0.56
CA ASP A 306 9.46 -33.99 1.14
C ASP A 306 8.48 -34.53 2.19
N GLY A 307 7.32 -33.88 2.39
CA GLY A 307 6.30 -34.28 3.36
C GLY A 307 6.67 -34.01 4.82
N ALA A 308 7.81 -33.37 5.09
CA ALA A 308 8.34 -33.17 6.44
C ALA A 308 7.47 -32.29 7.35
N CYS A 309 6.42 -31.64 6.82
CA CYS A 309 5.49 -30.82 7.61
C CYS A 309 4.06 -31.37 7.65
N SER A 310 3.80 -32.57 7.11
CA SER A 310 2.44 -33.13 7.03
C SER A 310 1.81 -33.40 8.40
N HIS A 311 2.61 -33.66 9.43
CA HIS A 311 2.17 -33.89 10.81
C HIS A 311 1.73 -32.63 11.56
N LEU A 312 2.11 -31.44 11.05
CA LEU A 312 1.84 -30.18 11.72
C LEU A 312 0.36 -29.76 11.65
N LEU A 313 -0.38 -30.20 10.63
CA LEU A 313 -1.78 -29.81 10.48
C LEU A 313 -2.62 -30.40 11.62
N GLY A 314 -3.28 -29.51 12.37
CA GLY A 314 -4.11 -29.88 13.52
C GLY A 314 -3.34 -30.08 14.83
N LEU A 315 -2.01 -29.93 14.82
CA LEU A 315 -1.16 -30.04 16.00
C LEU A 315 -1.43 -28.86 16.97
N THR A 316 -1.42 -29.15 18.28
CA THR A 316 -1.46 -28.12 19.32
C THR A 316 -0.06 -27.50 19.45
N PHE A 317 0.01 -26.20 19.24
CA PHE A 317 1.26 -25.44 19.26
C PHE A 317 1.93 -25.55 20.63
N PRO A 318 3.23 -25.87 20.71
CA PRO A 318 3.91 -26.08 21.99
C PRO A 318 4.04 -24.75 22.74
N SER A 319 3.86 -24.79 24.06
CA SER A 319 4.07 -23.63 24.94
C SER A 319 5.57 -23.43 25.16
N ILE A 320 6.16 -22.54 24.35
CA ILE A 320 7.57 -22.18 24.38
C ILE A 320 7.66 -20.66 24.22
N PRO A 321 7.93 -19.92 25.31
CA PRO A 321 8.16 -18.48 25.24
C PRO A 321 9.45 -18.16 24.49
N MET A 322 9.36 -17.35 23.43
CA MET A 322 10.49 -16.98 22.59
C MET A 322 10.82 -15.48 22.70
N PRO A 323 12.11 -15.09 22.77
CA PRO A 323 12.49 -13.68 22.70
C PRO A 323 12.00 -13.03 21.41
N SER A 324 11.35 -11.88 21.52
CA SER A 324 10.88 -11.10 20.37
C SER A 324 11.63 -9.79 20.22
N THR A 325 11.56 -9.20 19.03
CA THR A 325 12.10 -7.88 18.73
C THR A 325 11.40 -6.72 19.45
N SER A 326 10.33 -6.97 20.22
CA SER A 326 9.74 -5.97 21.12
C SER A 326 10.44 -5.89 22.48
N GLY A 327 11.43 -6.75 22.75
CA GLY A 327 12.09 -6.88 24.05
C GLY A 327 11.35 -7.80 25.04
N ASN A 328 10.16 -8.29 24.69
CA ASN A 328 9.38 -9.22 25.51
C ASN A 328 9.49 -10.66 24.96
N SER A 329 9.22 -11.65 25.81
CA SER A 329 9.02 -13.03 25.35
C SER A 329 7.57 -13.25 24.91
N VAL A 330 7.37 -13.98 23.83
CA VAL A 330 6.05 -14.29 23.25
C VAL A 330 5.86 -15.80 23.23
N ASP A 331 4.73 -16.28 23.75
CA ASP A 331 4.30 -17.68 23.64
C ASP A 331 3.08 -17.75 22.72
N ILE A 332 3.26 -18.33 21.54
CA ILE A 332 2.23 -18.43 20.50
C ILE A 332 1.08 -19.34 20.91
N SER A 333 1.33 -20.35 21.73
CA SER A 333 0.28 -21.29 22.19
C SER A 333 -0.78 -20.61 23.05
N SER A 334 -0.42 -19.47 23.68
CA SER A 334 -1.27 -18.71 24.58
C SER A 334 -2.07 -17.60 23.88
N LEU A 335 -1.82 -17.35 22.59
CA LEU A 335 -2.46 -16.28 21.84
C LEU A 335 -3.85 -16.72 21.36
N SER A 336 -4.82 -15.83 21.56
CA SER A 336 -6.18 -16.00 21.04
C SER A 336 -6.31 -15.45 19.62
N GLY A 337 -7.19 -16.05 18.83
CA GLY A 337 -7.46 -15.66 17.46
C GLY A 337 -6.43 -16.19 16.47
N LEU A 338 -6.47 -15.66 15.24
CA LEU A 338 -5.68 -16.16 14.14
C LEU A 338 -4.30 -15.48 14.09
N SER A 339 -3.25 -16.28 14.20
CA SER A 339 -1.86 -15.87 14.15
C SER A 339 -1.16 -16.51 12.95
N ILE A 340 -0.42 -15.73 12.18
CA ILE A 340 0.44 -16.24 11.10
C ILE A 340 1.88 -16.21 11.57
N ILE A 341 2.56 -17.36 11.51
CA ILE A 341 4.00 -17.46 11.77
C ILE A 341 4.72 -18.01 10.55
N PHE A 342 5.75 -17.31 10.08
CA PHE A 342 6.62 -17.79 9.01
C PHE A 342 8.05 -18.01 9.51
N PHE A 343 8.58 -19.18 9.21
CA PHE A 343 9.94 -19.61 9.48
C PHE A 343 10.80 -19.36 8.25
N TYR A 344 12.04 -18.91 8.45
CA TYR A 344 13.00 -18.73 7.37
C TYR A 344 14.41 -19.16 7.78
N PRO A 345 15.25 -19.61 6.82
CA PRO A 345 16.60 -20.08 7.12
C PRO A 345 17.49 -19.02 7.77
N ARG A 346 17.77 -17.93 7.05
CA ARG A 346 18.71 -16.88 7.44
C ARG A 346 18.60 -15.70 6.48
N THR A 347 18.67 -14.46 6.98
CA THR A 347 18.83 -13.27 6.12
C THR A 347 20.31 -12.95 5.86
N ALA A 348 20.61 -12.05 4.94
CA ALA A 348 21.96 -11.49 4.85
C ALA A 348 22.10 -10.39 5.92
N ALA A 349 23.24 -10.36 6.63
CA ALA A 349 23.59 -9.24 7.51
C ALA A 349 23.89 -7.97 6.68
N PRO A 350 23.86 -6.78 7.28
CA PRO A 350 24.27 -5.55 6.60
C PRO A 350 25.68 -5.68 6.01
N ASN A 351 25.81 -5.36 4.73
CA ASN A 351 27.06 -5.42 3.97
C ASN A 351 27.66 -6.83 3.79
N GLU A 352 26.90 -7.89 4.12
CA GLU A 352 27.31 -9.26 3.82
C GLU A 352 27.13 -9.56 2.33
N GLN A 353 28.22 -9.95 1.67
CA GLN A 353 28.13 -10.56 0.34
C GLN A 353 27.71 -12.01 0.53
N VAL A 354 26.50 -12.34 0.07
CA VAL A 354 25.98 -13.71 0.11
C VAL A 354 26.87 -14.61 -0.76
N PRO A 355 27.52 -15.63 -0.19
CA PRO A 355 28.39 -16.51 -0.96
C PRO A 355 27.63 -17.25 -2.07
N PRO A 356 28.26 -17.55 -3.23
CA PRO A 356 27.62 -18.29 -4.32
C PRO A 356 26.98 -19.60 -3.88
N GLU A 357 27.63 -20.35 -2.97
CA GLU A 357 27.15 -21.62 -2.42
C GLU A 357 25.81 -21.51 -1.69
N TRP A 358 25.48 -20.34 -1.14
CA TRP A 358 24.17 -20.11 -0.52
C TRP A 358 23.03 -20.10 -1.55
N ASN A 359 23.31 -19.64 -2.78
CA ASN A 359 22.32 -19.58 -3.85
C ASN A 359 22.05 -20.94 -4.49
N GLU A 360 22.93 -21.92 -4.27
CA GLU A 360 22.80 -23.29 -4.76
C GLU A 360 21.90 -24.16 -3.86
N ILE A 361 21.68 -23.77 -2.60
CA ILE A 361 20.84 -24.52 -1.66
C ILE A 361 19.35 -24.23 -1.96
N PRO A 362 18.52 -25.25 -2.29
CA PRO A 362 17.11 -25.06 -2.57
C PRO A 362 16.36 -24.39 -1.41
N GLY A 363 15.69 -23.27 -1.70
CA GLY A 363 14.91 -22.51 -0.71
C GLY A 363 15.70 -21.63 0.28
N ALA A 364 17.05 -21.62 0.23
CA ALA A 364 17.88 -20.81 1.12
C ALA A 364 17.81 -19.30 0.80
N ARG A 365 17.77 -18.93 -0.48
CA ARG A 365 17.62 -17.54 -0.92
C ARG A 365 16.18 -17.03 -0.71
N GLY A 366 16.05 -15.73 -0.42
CA GLY A 366 14.75 -15.05 -0.42
C GLY A 366 14.11 -14.81 0.95
N CYS A 367 14.85 -14.93 2.05
CA CYS A 367 14.33 -14.64 3.39
C CYS A 367 13.87 -13.18 3.57
N THR A 368 14.65 -12.22 3.08
CA THR A 368 14.25 -10.80 3.12
C THR A 368 13.03 -10.53 2.23
N PRO A 369 12.96 -10.99 0.97
CA PRO A 369 11.75 -10.93 0.16
C PRO A 369 10.50 -11.53 0.82
N GLN A 370 10.60 -12.69 1.49
CA GLN A 370 9.47 -13.25 2.23
C GLN A 370 8.99 -12.30 3.33
N ALA A 371 9.89 -11.84 4.20
CA ALA A 371 9.53 -10.90 5.27
C ALA A 371 8.91 -9.61 4.71
N CYS A 372 9.49 -9.04 3.65
CA CYS A 372 8.93 -7.87 2.97
C CYS A 372 7.54 -8.15 2.39
N SER A 373 7.26 -9.35 1.85
CA SER A 373 5.92 -9.69 1.35
C SER A 373 4.85 -9.59 2.45
N PHE A 374 5.14 -10.06 3.66
CA PHE A 374 4.23 -9.93 4.80
C PHE A 374 4.11 -8.49 5.31
N ARG A 375 5.18 -7.69 5.21
CA ARG A 375 5.15 -6.26 5.55
C ARG A 375 4.22 -5.52 4.60
N ASP A 376 4.41 -5.72 3.31
CA ASP A 376 3.71 -4.99 2.26
C ASP A 376 2.20 -5.34 2.25
N SER A 377 1.84 -6.52 2.76
CA SER A 377 0.45 -7.00 2.91
C SER A 377 -0.10 -6.93 4.35
N ALA A 378 0.59 -6.27 5.29
CA ALA A 378 0.20 -6.30 6.71
C ALA A 378 -1.23 -5.76 6.97
N ASN A 379 -1.66 -4.74 6.23
CA ASN A 379 -3.02 -4.18 6.35
C ASN A 379 -4.11 -5.13 5.82
N ASP A 380 -3.81 -5.91 4.79
CA ASP A 380 -4.74 -6.89 4.25
C ASP A 380 -4.99 -7.99 5.28
N PHE A 381 -3.93 -8.50 5.92
CA PHE A 381 -4.04 -9.48 6.99
C PHE A 381 -4.92 -9.00 8.17
N LEU A 382 -4.77 -7.73 8.58
CA LEU A 382 -5.65 -7.14 9.60
C LEU A 382 -7.11 -7.11 9.15
N THR A 383 -7.37 -6.81 7.88
CA THR A 383 -8.72 -6.79 7.30
C THR A 383 -9.36 -8.18 7.28
N PHE A 384 -8.56 -9.23 7.06
CA PHE A 384 -8.99 -10.63 7.14
C PHE A 384 -9.05 -11.20 8.56
N GLY A 385 -8.87 -10.37 9.60
CA GLY A 385 -8.99 -10.80 11.00
C GLY A 385 -7.78 -11.53 11.56
N VAL A 386 -6.60 -11.42 10.93
CA VAL A 386 -5.35 -11.92 11.53
C VAL A 386 -4.92 -10.99 12.65
N ASN A 387 -4.88 -11.50 13.88
CA ASN A 387 -4.52 -10.75 15.08
C ASN A 387 -3.01 -10.51 15.18
N HIS A 388 -2.22 -11.50 14.76
CA HIS A 388 -0.77 -11.47 14.94
C HIS A 388 -0.02 -12.04 13.73
N ILE A 389 1.08 -11.38 13.36
CA ILE A 389 2.04 -11.87 12.38
C ILE A 389 3.39 -11.98 13.07
N PHE A 390 4.08 -13.10 12.88
CA PHE A 390 5.42 -13.32 13.42
C PHE A 390 6.36 -13.88 12.34
N GLY A 391 7.56 -13.34 12.26
CA GLY A 391 8.70 -14.03 11.64
C GLY A 391 9.42 -14.86 12.68
N CYS A 392 10.02 -16.00 12.31
CA CYS A 392 10.86 -16.80 13.21
C CYS A 392 12.06 -17.40 12.47
N SER A 393 13.23 -17.39 13.11
CA SER A 393 14.41 -18.09 12.60
C SER A 393 15.42 -18.38 13.71
N THR A 394 16.44 -19.17 13.39
CA THR A 394 17.44 -19.66 14.34
C THR A 394 18.53 -18.61 14.66
N GLN A 395 18.40 -17.38 14.17
CA GLN A 395 19.37 -16.31 14.48
C GLN A 395 19.03 -15.59 15.78
N SER A 396 20.06 -15.01 16.41
CA SER A 396 19.99 -14.37 17.73
C SER A 396 19.01 -13.19 17.80
N PRO A 397 18.54 -12.80 19.00
CA PRO A 397 17.60 -11.67 19.15
C PRO A 397 18.15 -10.35 18.58
N ALA A 398 19.45 -10.09 18.75
CA ALA A 398 20.11 -8.92 18.20
C ALA A 398 20.09 -8.92 16.66
N TYR A 399 20.28 -10.09 16.05
CA TYR A 399 20.21 -10.29 14.62
C TYR A 399 18.79 -10.03 14.08
N GLN A 400 17.75 -10.53 14.78
CA GLN A 400 16.36 -10.26 14.39
C GLN A 400 15.98 -8.79 14.53
N TYR A 401 16.47 -8.13 15.57
CA TYR A 401 16.21 -6.72 15.81
C TYR A 401 16.80 -5.86 14.68
N GLU A 402 18.04 -6.16 14.27
CA GLU A 402 18.67 -5.53 13.10
C GLU A 402 17.79 -5.67 11.85
N LEU A 403 17.38 -6.90 11.51
CA LEU A 403 16.55 -7.16 10.33
C LEU A 403 15.26 -6.35 10.36
N LYS A 404 14.55 -6.35 11.50
CA LYS A 404 13.32 -5.58 11.70
C LYS A 404 13.56 -4.10 11.45
N THR A 405 14.61 -3.53 12.04
CA THR A 405 14.93 -2.10 11.93
C THR A 405 15.28 -1.73 10.49
N ARG A 406 16.17 -2.47 9.84
CA ARG A 406 16.62 -2.19 8.47
C ARG A 406 15.51 -2.31 7.43
N THR A 407 14.56 -3.22 7.64
CA THR A 407 13.49 -3.50 6.66
C THR A 407 12.14 -2.90 7.07
N HIS A 408 12.09 -2.17 8.18
CA HIS A 408 10.91 -1.50 8.72
C HIS A 408 9.70 -2.44 8.88
N LEU A 409 9.91 -3.63 9.46
CA LEU A 409 8.83 -4.60 9.62
C LEU A 409 7.85 -4.14 10.73
N PRO A 410 6.53 -4.06 10.46
CA PRO A 410 5.53 -3.61 11.43
C PRO A 410 5.19 -4.67 12.48
N TYR A 411 5.62 -5.91 12.28
CA TYR A 411 5.37 -7.04 13.15
C TYR A 411 6.64 -7.48 13.91
N GLN A 412 6.51 -8.43 14.83
CA GLN A 412 7.64 -8.92 15.64
C GLN A 412 8.32 -10.11 14.97
N ILE A 413 9.62 -10.25 15.22
CA ILE A 413 10.39 -11.42 14.82
C ILE A 413 10.85 -12.13 16.08
N LEU A 414 10.67 -13.45 16.11
CA LEU A 414 11.03 -14.34 17.21
C LEU A 414 12.39 -15.00 16.91
N SER A 415 13.23 -15.09 17.93
CA SER A 415 14.54 -15.74 17.83
C SER A 415 14.51 -17.14 18.42
N ASP A 416 14.66 -18.16 17.58
CA ASP A 416 14.81 -19.57 17.97
C ASP A 416 16.27 -20.03 17.93
N GLU A 417 17.17 -19.21 18.48
CA GLU A 417 18.62 -19.48 18.53
C GLU A 417 18.94 -20.81 19.22
N GLY A 418 18.14 -21.23 20.19
CA GLY A 418 18.28 -22.51 20.89
C GLY A 418 17.67 -23.72 20.16
N LEU A 419 17.01 -23.53 19.02
CA LEU A 419 16.23 -24.55 18.28
C LEU A 419 15.13 -25.22 19.12
N ALA A 420 14.63 -24.53 20.16
CA ALA A 420 13.65 -25.09 21.07
C ALA A 420 12.31 -25.31 20.34
N LEU A 421 11.86 -24.30 19.61
CA LEU A 421 10.62 -24.36 18.85
C LEU A 421 10.77 -25.27 17.62
N THR A 422 11.91 -25.15 16.91
CA THR A 422 12.25 -26.00 15.75
C THR A 422 12.22 -27.48 16.11
N ARG A 423 12.80 -27.88 17.25
CA ARG A 423 12.76 -29.27 17.72
C ARG A 423 11.35 -29.69 18.18
N ALA A 424 10.64 -28.83 18.90
CA ALA A 424 9.31 -29.17 19.44
C ALA A 424 8.25 -29.36 18.35
N LEU A 425 8.37 -28.64 17.23
CA LEU A 425 7.51 -28.79 16.06
C LEU A 425 8.06 -29.80 15.04
N GLU A 426 9.25 -30.36 15.27
CA GLU A 426 9.96 -31.22 14.30
C GLU A 426 10.05 -30.55 12.91
N LEU A 427 10.38 -29.26 12.87
CA LEU A 427 10.49 -28.51 11.62
C LEU A 427 11.70 -29.00 10.80
N PRO A 428 11.59 -29.07 9.47
CA PRO A 428 12.69 -29.49 8.62
C PRO A 428 13.85 -28.49 8.69
N THR A 429 15.08 -29.00 8.78
CA THR A 429 16.32 -28.20 8.89
C THR A 429 17.35 -28.60 7.84
N PHE A 430 18.41 -27.80 7.70
CA PHE A 430 19.64 -28.12 6.98
C PHE A 430 20.84 -27.45 7.66
N GLU A 431 22.03 -27.97 7.40
CA GLU A 431 23.28 -27.45 7.96
C GLU A 431 23.96 -26.49 6.98
N TYR A 432 24.43 -25.35 7.48
CA TYR A 432 25.25 -24.41 6.72
C TYR A 432 26.21 -23.66 7.65
N GLY A 433 27.51 -23.63 7.30
CA GLY A 433 28.51 -22.91 8.09
C GLY A 433 28.64 -23.40 9.55
N GLY A 434 28.33 -24.67 9.83
CA GLY A 434 28.32 -25.24 11.18
C GLY A 434 27.11 -24.84 12.03
N GLN A 435 26.07 -24.26 11.43
CA GLN A 435 24.82 -23.90 12.08
C GLN A 435 23.65 -24.67 11.46
N THR A 436 22.74 -25.12 12.31
CA THR A 436 21.46 -25.68 11.90
C THR A 436 20.47 -24.55 11.58
N LEU A 437 19.93 -24.54 10.37
CA LEU A 437 18.96 -23.56 9.90
C LEU A 437 17.63 -24.24 9.57
N THR A 438 16.53 -23.59 9.90
CA THR A 438 15.17 -24.09 9.61
C THR A 438 14.81 -23.82 8.15
N LYS A 439 14.27 -24.81 7.44
CA LYS A 439 13.71 -24.59 6.09
C LYS A 439 12.50 -23.66 6.16
N ARG A 440 12.15 -23.05 5.03
CA ARG A 440 11.04 -22.09 4.96
C ARG A 440 9.70 -22.78 5.10
N VAL A 441 8.96 -22.43 6.15
CA VAL A 441 7.62 -22.97 6.48
C VAL A 441 6.76 -21.79 6.90
N THR A 442 5.50 -21.72 6.46
CA THR A 442 4.53 -20.79 7.03
C THR A 442 3.41 -21.59 7.70
N LEU A 443 2.95 -21.16 8.87
CA LEU A 443 1.85 -21.77 9.60
C LEU A 443 0.79 -20.72 9.92
N ALA A 444 -0.47 -21.12 9.84
CA ALA A 444 -1.57 -20.40 10.47
C ALA A 444 -1.96 -21.15 11.74
N VAL A 445 -1.97 -20.43 12.86
CA VAL A 445 -2.26 -20.94 14.20
C VAL A 445 -3.46 -20.19 14.74
N GLU A 446 -4.51 -20.90 15.11
CA GLU A 446 -5.73 -20.34 15.66
C GLU A 446 -5.95 -20.92 17.06
N ASP A 447 -6.01 -20.05 18.06
CA ASP A 447 -6.18 -20.43 19.48
C ASP A 447 -5.24 -21.57 19.91
N GLY A 448 -3.96 -21.45 19.55
CA GLY A 448 -2.93 -22.44 19.86
C GLY A 448 -3.00 -23.73 19.03
N LYS A 449 -3.80 -23.82 17.97
CA LYS A 449 -3.86 -24.98 17.06
C LYS A 449 -3.45 -24.62 15.65
N VAL A 450 -2.59 -25.43 15.03
CA VAL A 450 -2.20 -25.23 13.62
C VAL A 450 -3.36 -25.59 12.70
N VAL A 451 -3.90 -24.60 11.98
CA VAL A 451 -5.05 -24.75 11.07
C VAL A 451 -4.65 -24.81 9.60
N ARG A 452 -3.45 -24.34 9.26
CA ARG A 452 -2.89 -24.41 7.90
C ARG A 452 -1.37 -24.44 7.93
N VAL A 453 -0.80 -25.15 6.96
CA VAL A 453 0.65 -25.32 6.77
C VAL A 453 0.95 -25.02 5.31
N TRP A 454 1.96 -24.18 5.05
CA TRP A 454 2.56 -23.98 3.73
C TRP A 454 4.01 -24.44 3.81
N TYR A 455 4.30 -25.55 3.13
CA TYR A 455 5.63 -26.08 2.98
C TYR A 455 5.68 -26.97 1.72
N PRO A 456 6.74 -26.88 0.90
CA PRO A 456 7.76 -25.83 0.94
C PRO A 456 7.19 -24.50 0.43
N VAL A 457 7.75 -23.38 0.89
CA VAL A 457 7.33 -22.05 0.43
C VAL A 457 8.24 -21.57 -0.71
N PHE A 458 7.71 -21.51 -1.93
CA PHE A 458 8.40 -20.98 -3.12
C PHE A 458 7.39 -20.53 -4.19
N PRO A 459 7.59 -19.37 -4.87
CA PRO A 459 8.65 -18.40 -4.66
C PRO A 459 8.43 -17.58 -3.35
N PRO A 460 9.51 -17.22 -2.65
CA PRO A 460 9.41 -16.70 -1.29
C PRO A 460 8.74 -15.32 -1.20
N ASP A 461 8.79 -14.51 -2.25
CA ASP A 461 8.14 -13.20 -2.34
C ASP A 461 6.62 -13.27 -2.55
N ARG A 462 6.07 -14.46 -2.84
CA ARG A 462 4.62 -14.71 -2.97
C ARG A 462 3.99 -15.34 -1.72
N SER A 463 4.79 -15.57 -0.68
CA SER A 463 4.32 -16.27 0.52
C SER A 463 3.12 -15.58 1.17
N ALA A 464 3.15 -14.25 1.30
CA ALA A 464 2.03 -13.50 1.86
C ALA A 464 0.75 -13.63 1.02
N GLN A 465 0.87 -13.58 -0.32
CA GLN A 465 -0.25 -13.68 -1.24
C GLN A 465 -0.92 -15.06 -1.19
N GLU A 466 -0.15 -16.14 -1.01
CA GLU A 466 -0.70 -17.48 -0.83
C GLU A 466 -1.51 -17.61 0.47
N VAL A 467 -1.06 -16.96 1.56
CA VAL A 467 -1.81 -16.92 2.81
C VAL A 467 -3.08 -16.09 2.65
N LEU A 468 -3.00 -14.92 2.01
CA LEU A 468 -4.18 -14.08 1.74
C LEU A 468 -5.22 -14.80 0.87
N ALA A 469 -4.78 -15.53 -0.17
CA ALA A 469 -5.68 -16.32 -1.01
C ALA A 469 -6.41 -17.40 -0.19
N TRP A 470 -5.73 -18.05 0.77
CA TRP A 470 -6.38 -18.98 1.69
C TRP A 470 -7.37 -18.28 2.63
N LEU A 471 -7.02 -17.11 3.18
CA LEU A 471 -7.90 -16.33 4.04
C LEU A 471 -9.19 -15.93 3.34
N ASP A 472 -9.10 -15.52 2.07
CA ASP A 472 -10.25 -15.20 1.22
C ASP A 472 -11.20 -16.40 1.04
N THR A 473 -10.64 -17.60 0.83
CA THR A 473 -11.46 -18.84 0.77
C THR A 473 -12.08 -19.23 2.12
N ARG A 474 -11.51 -18.76 3.23
CA ARG A 474 -11.97 -19.07 4.59
C ARG A 474 -13.09 -18.12 5.02
N THR A 475 -12.94 -16.81 4.79
CA THR A 475 -14.01 -15.82 5.03
C THR A 475 -15.21 -16.04 4.11
N GLY A 476 -14.97 -16.45 2.85
CA GLY A 476 -16.03 -16.89 1.94
C GLY A 476 -16.78 -18.14 2.41
N ARG A 477 -16.14 -19.01 3.23
CA ARG A 477 -16.77 -20.20 3.83
C ARG A 477 -17.58 -19.89 5.10
N GLU A 478 -17.19 -18.91 5.90
CA GLU A 478 -18.00 -18.46 7.05
C GLU A 478 -19.33 -17.82 6.59
N ALA A 479 -19.32 -17.10 5.46
CA ALA A 479 -20.53 -16.58 4.83
C ALA A 479 -21.46 -17.65 4.21
N LEU A 480 -20.98 -18.88 4.01
CA LEU A 480 -21.73 -20.01 3.42
C LEU A 480 -22.31 -20.99 4.45
N SER A 481 -22.24 -20.69 5.75
CA SER A 481 -22.91 -21.51 6.78
C SER A 481 -24.37 -21.10 7.05
N THR A 482 -25.02 -20.45 6.10
CA THR A 482 -26.47 -20.14 6.10
C THR A 482 -27.36 -21.38 6.25
N GLU A 483 -26.86 -22.58 6.00
CA GLU A 483 -27.55 -23.83 6.37
C GLU A 483 -27.73 -23.99 7.89
N SER A 484 -26.77 -23.53 8.70
CA SER A 484 -26.88 -23.54 10.16
C SER A 484 -27.88 -22.49 10.65
N GLU A 485 -27.97 -21.35 9.97
CA GLU A 485 -28.93 -20.28 10.28
C GLU A 485 -30.35 -20.68 9.89
N GLU A 486 -30.56 -21.30 8.72
CA GLU A 486 -31.84 -21.86 8.29
C GLU A 486 -32.27 -23.08 9.12
N ALA A 487 -31.34 -23.95 9.53
CA ALA A 487 -31.62 -25.07 10.42
C ALA A 487 -32.01 -24.61 11.83
N MET A 488 -31.37 -23.55 12.34
CA MET A 488 -31.72 -22.93 13.63
C MET A 488 -33.08 -22.22 13.55
N LEU A 489 -33.37 -21.50 12.47
CA LEU A 489 -34.67 -20.84 12.23
C LEU A 489 -35.82 -21.83 11.99
N ARG A 490 -35.58 -23.00 11.36
CA ARG A 490 -36.58 -24.08 11.26
C ARG A 490 -36.90 -24.69 12.63
N ASN A 491 -35.89 -24.91 13.47
CA ASN A 491 -36.10 -25.46 14.82
C ASN A 491 -36.84 -24.49 15.75
N LEU A 492 -36.67 -23.17 15.57
CA LEU A 492 -37.41 -22.14 16.30
C LEU A 492 -38.88 -22.04 15.86
N ARG A 493 -39.18 -22.15 14.56
CA ARG A 493 -40.55 -22.11 14.02
C ARG A 493 -41.42 -23.33 14.41
N HIS A 494 -40.81 -24.47 14.74
CA HIS A 494 -41.54 -25.65 15.21
C HIS A 494 -41.81 -25.67 16.73
N ARG A 495 -41.23 -24.76 17.51
CA ARG A 495 -41.52 -24.64 18.95
C ARG A 495 -42.72 -23.74 19.24
N ASP A 496 -42.95 -22.71 18.45
CA ASP A 496 -44.07 -21.76 18.64
C ASP A 496 -45.42 -22.25 18.07
N SER A 497 -45.47 -23.46 17.50
CA SER A 497 -46.71 -24.11 17.03
C SER A 497 -47.22 -25.21 17.97
N ARG A 498 -46.58 -25.38 19.14
CA ARG A 498 -47.05 -26.26 20.23
C ARG A 498 -46.83 -25.58 21.59
N SER A 499 -47.59 -24.52 21.86
CA SER A 499 -48.01 -24.13 23.21
C SER A 499 -49.35 -23.43 23.15
#